data_AF-T0YEL0-F1
#
_entry.id   AF-T0YEL0-F1
#
_cell.length_a   1.000
_cell.length_b   1.000
_cell.length_c   1.000
_cell.angle_alpha   90.00
_cell.angle_beta   90.00
_cell.angle_gamma   90.00
#
_symmetry.space_group_name_H-M   'P 1'
#
loop_
_entity.id
_entity.type
_entity.pdbx_description
1 polymer ?
#
loop_
_entity_poly.entity_id
_entity_poly.type
_entity_poly.pdbx_seq_one_letter_code
_entity_poly.pdbx_strand_id
1 'polypeptide(L)'
;DVVKTSEIEGEQLNVESVRSSIARRLGVDIGALAPVDRHVEGVVEMVLDATANCHAPVSRERLFGWHAALFLTGYSGLSRVKVGGWRDDVSGPMQVVSGPIGRQRVHFEAPPADRLEAETSRLLHWVNGASNEPPLLKACLSHLWFVTLHPFDD
;
A
#
# COMPACT_ATOMS: atom_id res chain seq x y z
N ASP A 1 8.52 -4.09 -9.13
CA ASP A 1 9.43 -2.97 -9.45
C ASP A 1 8.74 -1.70 -9.00
N VAL A 2 9.43 -0.79 -8.30
CA VAL A 2 8.83 0.42 -7.68
C VAL A 2 8.07 1.23 -8.74
N VAL A 3 8.73 1.48 -9.88
CA VAL A 3 8.18 2.25 -10.99
C VAL A 3 6.92 1.59 -11.57
N LYS A 4 6.96 0.28 -11.84
CA LYS A 4 5.82 -0.45 -12.44
C LYS A 4 4.62 -0.57 -11.51
N THR A 5 4.84 -0.60 -10.20
CA THR A 5 3.75 -0.70 -9.21
C THR A 5 3.01 0.63 -9.13
N SER A 6 3.75 1.73 -9.11
CA SER A 6 3.18 3.08 -9.18
C SER A 6 2.45 3.35 -10.50
N GLU A 7 2.97 2.88 -11.64
CA GLU A 7 2.30 3.05 -12.94
C GLU A 7 0.91 2.40 -13.01
N ILE A 8 0.69 1.30 -12.27
CA ILE A 8 -0.62 0.63 -12.18
C ILE A 8 -1.63 1.53 -11.46
N GLU A 9 -1.20 2.26 -10.44
CA GLU A 9 -2.00 3.26 -9.71
C GLU A 9 -2.09 4.61 -10.47
N GLY A 10 -1.58 4.68 -11.69
CA GLY A 10 -1.58 5.90 -12.52
C GLY A 10 -0.48 6.90 -12.16
N GLU A 11 0.44 6.54 -11.27
CA GLU A 11 1.56 7.37 -10.84
C GLU A 11 2.81 7.12 -11.70
N GLN A 12 3.39 8.18 -12.27
CA GLN A 12 4.67 8.10 -12.97
C GLN A 12 5.81 8.61 -12.09
N LEU A 13 6.50 7.69 -11.42
CA LEU A 13 7.68 8.04 -10.62
C LEU A 13 8.88 8.35 -11.51
N ASN A 14 9.62 9.40 -11.16
CA ASN A 14 10.88 9.73 -11.82
C ASN A 14 11.95 8.68 -11.47
N VAL A 15 12.41 7.94 -12.49
CA VAL A 15 13.39 6.84 -12.34
C VAL A 15 14.71 7.29 -11.72
N GLU A 16 15.19 8.49 -12.05
CA GLU A 16 16.42 9.04 -11.47
C GLU A 16 16.25 9.37 -9.99
N SER A 17 15.07 9.86 -9.59
CA SER A 17 14.72 10.13 -8.19
C SER A 17 14.65 8.83 -7.38
N VAL A 18 14.03 7.78 -7.94
CA VAL A 18 13.97 6.44 -7.31
C VAL A 18 15.39 5.89 -7.11
N ARG A 19 16.23 5.93 -8.14
CA ARG A 19 17.63 5.45 -8.07
C ARG A 19 18.44 6.24 -7.05
N SER A 20 18.28 7.56 -7.00
CA SER A 20 18.97 8.42 -6.04
C SER A 20 18.55 8.11 -4.59
N SER A 21 17.26 7.91 -4.33
CA SER A 21 16.74 7.55 -3.01
C SER A 21 17.29 6.19 -2.53
N ILE A 22 17.28 5.16 -3.39
CA ILE A 22 17.83 3.83 -3.06
C ILE A 22 19.33 3.93 -2.74
N ALA A 23 20.12 4.59 -3.60
CA ALA A 23 21.56 4.70 -3.43
C ALA A 23 21.94 5.47 -2.15
N ARG A 24 21.19 6.51 -1.78
CA ARG A 24 21.39 7.25 -0.52
C ARG A 24 21.22 6.35 0.71
N ARG A 25 20.22 5.47 0.68
CA ARG A 25 19.92 4.53 1.79
C ARG A 25 20.89 3.36 1.88
N LEU A 26 21.49 2.98 0.76
CA LEU A 26 22.55 1.98 0.72
C LEU A 26 23.94 2.57 1.02
N GLY A 27 24.04 3.87 1.33
CA GLY A 27 25.30 4.53 1.66
C GLY A 27 26.25 4.70 0.47
N VAL A 28 25.72 4.68 -0.76
CA VAL A 28 26.50 4.91 -1.98
C VAL A 28 26.70 6.41 -2.16
N ASP A 29 27.94 6.83 -2.40
CA ASP A 29 28.25 8.22 -2.74
C ASP A 29 27.80 8.52 -4.18
N ILE A 30 26.86 9.45 -4.31
CA ILE A 30 26.20 9.81 -5.57
C ILE A 30 26.16 11.34 -5.73
N GLY A 31 27.34 11.97 -5.77
CA GLY A 31 27.56 13.30 -6.37
C GLY A 31 26.46 14.35 -6.17
N ALA A 32 26.08 15.07 -7.24
CA ALA A 32 24.99 16.05 -7.21
C ALA A 32 23.63 15.34 -7.26
N LEU A 33 22.92 15.33 -6.13
CA LEU A 33 21.63 14.67 -5.97
C LEU A 33 20.52 15.47 -6.66
N ALA A 34 19.64 14.76 -7.39
CA ALA A 34 18.36 15.32 -7.83
C ALA A 34 17.52 15.79 -6.61
N PRO A 35 16.61 16.77 -6.79
CA PRO A 35 15.71 17.21 -5.73
C PRO A 35 14.98 16.02 -5.08
N VAL A 36 14.82 16.07 -3.75
CA VAL A 36 14.15 15.00 -3.01
C VAL A 36 12.65 15.08 -3.26
N ASP A 37 12.12 14.08 -3.96
CA ASP A 37 10.69 13.84 -4.04
C ASP A 37 10.26 12.98 -2.84
N ARG A 38 9.48 13.58 -1.93
CA ARG A 38 9.02 12.92 -0.70
C ARG A 38 8.09 11.74 -0.97
N HIS A 39 7.33 11.80 -2.06
CA HIS A 39 6.45 10.71 -2.47
C HIS A 39 7.27 9.48 -2.88
N VAL A 40 8.31 9.71 -3.69
CA VAL A 40 9.28 8.68 -4.06
C VAL A 40 9.98 8.10 -2.83
N GLU A 41 10.40 8.93 -1.88
CA GLU A 41 11.04 8.46 -0.64
C GLU A 41 10.12 7.53 0.16
N GLY A 42 8.81 7.84 0.25
CA GLY A 42 7.84 6.99 0.96
C GLY A 42 7.67 5.62 0.32
N VAL A 43 7.54 5.56 -1.01
CA VAL A 43 7.46 4.27 -1.74
C VAL A 43 8.76 3.47 -1.59
N VAL A 44 9.91 4.14 -1.68
CA VAL A 44 11.22 3.50 -1.50
C VAL A 44 11.40 2.98 -0.07
N GLU A 45 10.94 3.71 0.95
CA GLU A 45 10.92 3.27 2.36
C GLU A 45 10.16 1.98 2.53
N MET A 46 8.94 1.95 2.04
CA MET A 46 8.07 0.78 2.12
C MET A 46 8.72 -0.44 1.46
N VAL A 47 9.25 -0.28 0.23
CA VAL A 47 9.86 -1.41 -0.50
C VAL A 47 11.15 -1.90 0.16
N LEU A 48 11.98 -0.99 0.68
CA LEU A 48 13.19 -1.39 1.43
C LEU A 48 12.84 -2.08 2.75
N ASP A 49 11.85 -1.59 3.48
CA ASP A 49 11.37 -2.30 4.68
C ASP A 49 10.84 -3.69 4.32
N ALA A 50 9.98 -3.80 3.31
CA ALA A 50 9.40 -5.07 2.89
C ALA A 50 10.46 -6.11 2.49
N THR A 51 11.53 -5.66 1.83
CA THR A 51 12.62 -6.53 1.35
C THR A 51 13.62 -6.88 2.45
N ALA A 52 14.11 -5.89 3.20
CA ALA A 52 15.10 -6.09 4.26
C ALA A 52 14.51 -6.84 5.46
N ASN A 53 13.24 -6.58 5.79
CA ASN A 53 12.53 -7.20 6.91
C ASN A 53 11.53 -8.26 6.41
N CYS A 54 11.84 -8.98 5.34
CA CYS A 54 10.95 -9.98 4.75
C CYS A 54 10.69 -11.21 5.64
N HIS A 55 11.57 -11.47 6.62
CA HIS A 55 11.40 -12.53 7.61
C HIS A 55 10.64 -12.09 8.87
N ALA A 56 10.43 -10.78 9.04
CA ALA A 56 9.64 -10.27 10.16
C ALA A 56 8.14 -10.48 9.89
N PRO A 57 7.33 -10.75 10.92
CA PRO A 57 5.88 -10.83 10.76
C PRO A 57 5.28 -9.57 10.14
N VAL A 58 4.23 -9.74 9.34
CA VAL A 58 3.40 -8.63 8.88
C VAL A 58 2.47 -8.23 10.03
N SER A 59 2.61 -7.02 10.55
CA SER A 59 1.75 -6.49 11.61
C SER A 59 0.88 -5.35 11.12
N ARG A 60 -0.15 -5.00 11.90
CA ARG A 60 -0.99 -3.85 11.64
C ARG A 60 -0.19 -2.56 11.57
N GLU A 61 0.69 -2.35 12.55
CA GLU A 61 1.53 -1.16 12.67
C GLU A 61 2.45 -1.03 11.46
N ARG A 62 2.95 -2.16 10.94
CA ARG A 62 3.77 -2.18 9.72
C ARG A 62 2.96 -1.77 8.50
N LEU A 63 1.76 -2.31 8.32
CA LEU A 63 0.86 -1.90 7.24
C LEU A 63 0.45 -0.43 7.34
N PHE A 64 0.19 0.06 8.55
CA PHE A 64 -0.11 1.48 8.80
C PHE A 64 1.07 2.38 8.48
N GLY A 65 2.29 1.97 8.87
CA GLY A 65 3.51 2.69 8.54
C GLY A 65 3.74 2.77 7.03
N TRP A 66 3.54 1.66 6.31
CA TRP A 66 3.62 1.62 4.86
C TRP A 66 2.60 2.55 4.20
N HIS A 67 1.33 2.47 4.60
CA HIS A 67 0.31 3.38 4.09
C HIS A 67 0.63 4.85 4.43
N ALA A 68 1.14 5.14 5.63
CA ALA A 68 1.51 6.50 6.02
C ALA A 68 2.67 7.07 5.20
N ALA A 69 3.61 6.23 4.78
CA ALA A 69 4.68 6.62 3.89
C ALA A 69 4.17 7.00 2.48
N LEU A 70 3.09 6.37 2.01
CA LEU A 70 2.48 6.68 0.71
C LEU A 70 1.67 7.99 0.72
N PHE A 71 1.00 8.31 1.83
CA PHE A 71 0.09 9.46 1.93
C PHE A 71 0.57 10.56 2.89
N LEU A 72 1.79 11.09 2.67
CA LEU A 72 2.42 12.07 3.56
C LEU A 72 1.62 13.37 3.76
N THR A 73 0.78 13.74 2.80
CA THR A 73 -0.07 14.94 2.87
C THR A 73 -1.43 14.66 3.53
N GLY A 74 -1.82 13.38 3.63
CA GLY A 74 -3.16 12.96 4.00
C GLY A 74 -4.22 13.18 2.92
N TYR A 75 -3.81 13.31 1.67
CA TYR A 75 -4.69 13.44 0.53
C TYR A 75 -4.34 12.45 -0.57
N SER A 76 -5.37 11.91 -1.21
CA SER A 76 -5.31 11.29 -2.54
C SER A 76 -5.93 12.27 -3.54
N GLY A 77 -5.08 12.87 -4.37
CA GLY A 77 -5.47 14.02 -5.18
C GLY A 77 -6.02 15.17 -4.33
N LEU A 78 -7.31 15.47 -4.47
CA LEU A 78 -8.01 16.51 -3.69
C LEU A 78 -8.86 15.94 -2.54
N SER A 79 -8.94 14.61 -2.42
CA SER A 79 -9.74 13.92 -1.41
C SER A 79 -8.90 13.65 -0.18
N ARG A 80 -9.42 13.98 1.01
CA ARG A 80 -8.75 13.63 2.27
C ARG A 80 -8.88 12.13 2.52
N VAL A 81 -7.79 11.51 2.94
CA VAL A 81 -7.74 10.08 3.29
C VAL A 81 -7.31 9.89 4.74
N LYS A 82 -7.76 8.81 5.35
CA LYS A 82 -7.31 8.40 6.67
C LYS A 82 -5.95 7.71 6.58
N VAL A 83 -4.92 8.46 6.95
CA VAL A 83 -3.54 7.97 6.89
C VAL A 83 -3.21 7.04 8.05
N GLY A 84 -2.70 5.84 7.74
CA GLY A 84 -2.14 4.94 8.74
C GLY A 84 -3.18 4.36 9.70
N GLY A 85 -4.38 4.09 9.18
CA GLY A 85 -5.48 3.49 9.94
C GLY A 85 -6.51 2.87 9.01
N TRP A 86 -7.30 1.93 9.52
CA TRP A 86 -8.39 1.35 8.73
C TRP A 86 -9.43 2.41 8.39
N ARG A 87 -9.99 2.31 7.17
CA ARG A 87 -11.16 3.11 6.76
C ARG A 87 -12.31 2.90 7.73
N ASP A 88 -13.15 3.92 7.86
CA ASP A 88 -14.32 3.93 8.74
C ASP A 88 -15.64 4.13 8.00
N ASP A 89 -15.60 4.11 6.67
CA ASP A 89 -16.75 4.31 5.77
C ASP A 89 -17.55 5.60 6.03
N VAL A 90 -16.94 6.61 6.66
CA VAL A 90 -17.58 7.92 6.89
C VAL A 90 -17.98 8.59 5.57
N SER A 91 -17.18 8.37 4.52
CA SER A 91 -17.44 8.87 3.16
C SER A 91 -18.27 7.90 2.30
N GLY A 92 -18.77 6.81 2.88
CA GLY A 92 -19.48 5.74 2.18
C GLY A 92 -18.69 4.43 2.10
N PRO A 93 -19.30 3.35 1.60
CA PRO A 93 -18.66 2.04 1.49
C PRO A 93 -17.53 2.06 0.46
N MET A 94 -16.49 1.26 0.70
CA MET A 94 -15.42 1.05 -0.28
C MET A 94 -15.92 0.21 -1.46
N GLN A 95 -15.88 0.78 -2.65
CA GLN A 95 -16.44 0.19 -3.87
C GLN A 95 -15.47 0.31 -5.05
N VAL A 96 -15.34 -0.78 -5.81
CA VAL A 96 -14.72 -0.76 -7.14
C VAL A 96 -15.81 -0.42 -8.15
N VAL A 97 -15.69 0.76 -8.74
CA VAL A 97 -16.70 1.32 -9.65
C VAL A 97 -16.12 1.63 -11.02
N SER A 98 -16.99 1.69 -12.02
CA SER A 98 -16.66 2.22 -13.35
C SER A 98 -17.71 3.22 -13.84
N GLY A 99 -17.35 4.10 -14.76
CA GLY A 99 -18.25 5.12 -15.32
C GLY A 99 -18.04 6.50 -14.66
N PRO A 100 -18.59 7.56 -15.25
CA PRO A 100 -18.39 8.92 -14.77
C PRO A 100 -19.10 9.16 -13.43
N ILE A 101 -18.63 10.16 -12.68
CA ILE A 101 -19.27 10.61 -11.44
C ILE A 101 -20.77 10.81 -11.67
N GLY A 102 -21.60 10.24 -10.78
CA GLY A 102 -23.06 10.29 -10.86
C GLY A 102 -23.72 9.25 -11.78
N ARG A 103 -22.94 8.46 -12.54
CA ARG A 103 -23.39 7.27 -13.30
C ARG A 103 -22.43 6.10 -13.11
N GLN A 104 -21.96 5.92 -11.89
CA GLN A 104 -21.06 4.83 -11.53
C GLN A 104 -21.83 3.51 -11.48
N ARG A 105 -21.25 2.48 -12.07
CA ARG A 105 -21.63 1.08 -11.89
C ARG A 105 -20.69 0.45 -10.88
N VAL A 106 -21.24 -0.10 -9.80
CA VAL A 106 -20.50 -0.87 -8.79
C VAL A 106 -20.24 -2.27 -9.32
N HIS A 107 -18.97 -2.70 -9.30
CA HIS A 107 -18.55 -4.07 -9.67
C HIS A 107 -18.26 -4.92 -8.44
N PHE A 108 -17.74 -4.28 -7.39
CA PHE A 108 -17.43 -4.92 -6.13
C PHE A 108 -17.62 -3.91 -5.00
N GLU A 109 -18.10 -4.39 -3.86
CA GLU A 109 -18.18 -3.65 -2.61
C GLU A 109 -17.40 -4.46 -1.57
N ALA A 110 -16.42 -3.82 -0.94
CA ALA A 110 -15.63 -4.46 0.10
C ALA A 110 -16.47 -4.65 1.38
N PRO A 111 -16.07 -5.54 2.30
CA PRO A 111 -16.75 -5.69 3.58
C PRO A 111 -16.88 -4.35 4.33
N PRO A 112 -17.95 -4.13 5.11
CA PRO A 112 -18.12 -2.88 5.86
C PRO A 112 -16.98 -2.65 6.85
N ALA A 113 -16.66 -1.38 7.13
CA ALA A 113 -15.54 -0.98 7.97
C ALA A 113 -15.57 -1.58 9.39
N ASP A 114 -16.76 -1.79 9.96
CA ASP A 114 -16.95 -2.37 11.29
C ASP A 114 -16.44 -3.83 11.40
N ARG A 115 -16.27 -4.52 10.26
CA ARG A 115 -15.70 -5.87 10.18
C ARG A 115 -14.19 -5.87 9.94
N LEU A 116 -13.59 -4.77 9.51
CA LEU A 116 -12.19 -4.74 9.09
C LEU A 116 -11.22 -5.18 10.17
N GLU A 117 -11.44 -4.76 11.41
CA GLU A 117 -10.58 -5.13 12.53
C GLU A 117 -10.50 -6.66 12.69
N ALA A 118 -11.65 -7.33 12.68
CA ALA A 118 -11.71 -8.78 12.83
C ALA A 118 -11.16 -9.52 11.59
N GLU A 119 -11.51 -9.08 10.39
CA GLU A 119 -11.09 -9.76 9.15
C GLU A 119 -9.60 -9.55 8.85
N THR A 120 -9.05 -8.36 9.10
CA THR A 120 -7.61 -8.11 8.94
C THR A 120 -6.80 -8.86 9.99
N SER A 121 -7.27 -9.00 11.23
CA SER A 121 -6.61 -9.85 12.23
C SER A 121 -6.54 -11.32 11.81
N ARG A 122 -7.60 -11.85 11.16
CA ARG A 122 -7.58 -13.21 10.59
C ARG A 122 -6.58 -13.33 9.45
N LEU A 123 -6.57 -12.36 8.53
CA LEU A 123 -5.61 -12.31 7.43
C LEU A 123 -4.17 -12.30 7.98
N LEU A 124 -3.85 -11.38 8.90
CA LEU A 124 -2.51 -11.27 9.47
C LEU A 124 -2.09 -12.53 10.22
N HIS A 125 -3.01 -13.16 10.95
CA HIS A 125 -2.74 -14.44 11.59
C HIS A 125 -2.39 -15.53 10.56
N TRP A 126 -3.15 -15.62 9.47
CA TRP A 126 -2.92 -16.62 8.41
C TRP A 126 -1.62 -16.37 7.62
N VAL A 127 -1.34 -15.11 7.27
CA VAL A 127 -0.11 -14.70 6.56
C VAL A 127 1.14 -15.06 7.38
N ASN A 128 1.12 -14.80 8.68
CA ASN A 128 2.25 -15.07 9.57
C ASN A 128 2.32 -16.53 10.04
N GLY A 129 1.22 -17.29 9.95
CA GLY A 129 1.17 -18.69 10.35
C GLY A 129 1.98 -19.60 9.43
N ALA A 130 2.35 -20.78 9.93
CA ALA A 130 2.91 -21.82 9.08
C ALA A 130 1.88 -22.23 8.01
N SER A 131 2.35 -22.50 6.79
CA SER A 131 1.51 -22.97 5.70
C SER A 131 2.23 -24.04 4.92
N ASN A 132 1.48 -25.04 4.45
CA ASN A 132 1.97 -26.04 3.51
C ASN A 132 1.86 -25.57 2.05
N GLU A 133 1.27 -24.38 1.82
CA GLU A 133 1.19 -23.77 0.49
C GLU A 133 2.58 -23.36 -0.01
N PRO A 134 2.87 -23.55 -1.31
CA PRO A 134 4.02 -22.93 -1.95
C PRO A 134 4.07 -21.42 -1.66
N PRO A 135 5.24 -20.82 -1.37
CA PRO A 135 5.34 -19.41 -0.97
C PRO A 135 4.67 -18.44 -1.94
N LEU A 136 4.80 -18.69 -3.25
CA LEU A 136 4.17 -17.87 -4.29
C LEU A 136 2.64 -17.94 -4.23
N LEU A 137 2.06 -19.12 -4.05
CA LEU A 137 0.61 -19.28 -3.91
C LEU A 137 0.11 -18.60 -2.64
N LYS A 138 0.85 -18.75 -1.53
CA LYS A 138 0.54 -18.05 -0.29
C LYS A 138 0.54 -16.53 -0.49
N ALA A 139 1.52 -15.99 -1.21
CA ALA A 139 1.59 -14.56 -1.53
C ALA A 139 0.41 -14.12 -2.40
N CYS A 140 0.05 -14.87 -3.44
CA CYS A 140 -1.09 -14.56 -4.30
C CYS A 140 -2.43 -14.56 -3.53
N LEU A 141 -2.64 -15.55 -2.66
CA LEU A 141 -3.83 -15.62 -1.81
C LEU A 141 -3.86 -14.49 -0.78
N SER A 142 -2.71 -14.16 -0.17
CA SER A 142 -2.58 -13.04 0.76
C SER A 142 -2.95 -11.72 0.06
N HIS A 143 -2.42 -11.52 -1.14
CA HIS A 143 -2.68 -10.33 -1.94
C HIS A 143 -4.16 -10.24 -2.30
N LEU A 144 -4.76 -11.32 -2.85
CA LEU A 144 -6.18 -11.36 -3.19
C LEU A 144 -7.06 -11.08 -1.95
N TRP A 145 -6.77 -11.71 -0.82
CA TRP A 145 -7.53 -11.47 0.41
C TRP A 145 -7.40 -10.01 0.86
N PHE A 146 -6.18 -9.46 0.88
CA PHE A 146 -5.95 -8.06 1.26
C PHE A 146 -6.72 -7.06 0.37
N VAL A 147 -6.65 -7.20 -0.96
CA VAL A 147 -7.36 -6.28 -1.88
C VAL A 147 -8.88 -6.41 -1.79
N THR A 148 -9.41 -7.59 -1.43
CA THR A 148 -10.86 -7.77 -1.23
C THR A 148 -11.35 -7.18 0.09
N LEU A 149 -10.51 -7.11 1.13
CA LEU A 149 -10.83 -6.36 2.36
C LEU A 149 -10.78 -4.86 2.10
N HIS A 150 -9.85 -4.42 1.24
CA HIS A 150 -9.61 -3.03 0.88
C HIS A 150 -9.55 -2.13 2.12
N PRO A 151 -8.59 -2.36 3.03
CA PRO A 151 -8.72 -1.91 4.41
C PRO A 151 -8.43 -0.42 4.62
N PHE A 152 -7.89 0.26 3.61
CA PHE A 152 -7.58 1.69 3.59
C PHE A 152 -8.52 2.47 2.66
N ASP A 153 -8.56 3.80 2.83
CA ASP A 153 -9.38 4.69 1.99
C ASP A 153 -8.85 4.80 0.54
N ASP A 154 -7.54 4.59 0.36
CA ASP A 154 -6.84 4.55 -0.93
C ASP A 154 -5.57 3.68 -0.81
#